data_AF-A0A810BK63-F1
#
_entry.id   AF-A0A810BK63-F1
#
_cell.length_a   1.000
_cell.length_b   1.000
_cell.length_c   1.000
_cell.angle_alpha   90.00
_cell.angle_beta   90.00
_cell.angle_gamma   90.00
#
_symmetry.space_group_name_H-M   'P 1'
#
loop_
_entity.id
_entity.type
_entity.pdbx_description
1 polymer ?
#
loop_
_entity_poly.entity_id
_entity_poly.type
_entity_poly.pdbx_seq_one_letter_code
_entity_poly.pdbx_strand_id
1 'polypeptide(L)'
;MLEVHYRSRHQSLIAYSNREFYGERLLVYPSPVLDDPDYGVSCRKIVGDYEVGQGRNPKEAQAIVEEAAELMRTRANRSIGIVAMNQAQRDLIETLMDERATSDPDVLAYREKWADSLEDFFVKNLENVQGDERDVILISTVYGPTAEGVFRQNFGPLNRAYGHRRLNVLFTRAKRKLTVFTSLDPGRIVADGNRRGVRVLKEFLEYADRGTFTPGRGTGEEPGSDFERWFLSRLKSASYEAHPQVGVAGYRIDIGVVHPDKPGSYIMGVECDGATYHSSKSARDRDRLRQDVLEGLNWRIYRVWSTDWYRDPEREFDRLVQQIERVRASDSGRPLSSSAGP
;
A
#
# COMPACT_ATOMS: atom_id res chain seq x y z
N MET A 1 21.27 -7.67 8.27
CA MET A 1 20.06 -7.74 7.43
C MET A 1 19.25 -6.48 7.73
N LEU A 2 18.73 -5.75 6.74
CA LEU A 2 17.93 -4.55 7.02
C LEU A 2 16.62 -4.98 7.67
N GLU A 3 16.39 -4.55 8.92
CA GLU A 3 15.22 -4.95 9.74
C GLU A 3 14.02 -4.01 9.54
N VAL A 4 14.16 -2.94 8.75
CA VAL A 4 13.14 -1.88 8.60
C VAL A 4 12.72 -1.72 7.13
N HIS A 5 11.41 -1.72 6.89
CA HIS A 5 10.82 -1.41 5.58
C HIS A 5 10.14 -0.05 5.58
N TYR A 6 10.67 0.89 4.82
CA TYR A 6 10.17 2.28 4.74
C TYR A 6 9.74 2.70 3.31
N ARG A 7 9.82 1.77 2.34
CA ARG A 7 9.53 2.06 0.93
C ARG A 7 8.03 2.17 0.65
N SER A 8 7.24 1.32 1.28
CA SER A 8 5.79 1.31 1.12
C SER A 8 5.16 2.38 1.99
N ARG A 9 4.34 3.23 1.37
CA ARG A 9 3.56 4.29 2.00
C ARG A 9 2.27 3.79 2.65
N HIS A 10 1.95 2.51 2.43
CA HIS A 10 0.82 1.83 3.04
C HIS A 10 1.23 0.42 3.47
N GLN A 11 0.91 0.05 4.72
CA GLN A 11 1.36 -1.22 5.31
C GLN A 11 0.83 -2.45 4.55
N SER A 12 -0.34 -2.34 3.91
CA SER A 12 -0.92 -3.47 3.14
C SER A 12 -0.08 -3.86 1.91
N LEU A 13 0.81 -3.00 1.41
CA LEU A 13 1.69 -3.31 0.29
C LEU A 13 2.80 -4.31 0.66
N ILE A 14 3.23 -4.33 1.93
CA ILE A 14 4.30 -5.21 2.41
C ILE A 14 3.79 -6.31 3.32
N ALA A 15 2.61 -6.16 3.94
CA ALA A 15 2.09 -7.09 4.94
C ALA A 15 2.08 -8.56 4.49
N TYR A 16 1.56 -8.84 3.28
CA TYR A 16 1.58 -10.19 2.74
C TYR A 16 3.01 -10.72 2.57
N SER A 17 3.89 -9.92 1.95
CA SER A 17 5.28 -10.31 1.73
C SER A 17 6.05 -10.52 3.02
N ASN A 18 5.85 -9.65 4.03
CA ASN A 18 6.49 -9.76 5.34
C ASN A 18 6.14 -11.09 6.02
N ARG A 19 4.85 -11.45 6.02
CA ARG A 19 4.38 -12.72 6.58
C ARG A 19 4.93 -13.93 5.82
N GLU A 20 4.80 -13.94 4.49
CA GLU A 20 5.14 -15.11 3.65
C GLU A 20 6.65 -15.33 3.47
N PHE A 21 7.45 -14.26 3.38
CA PHE A 21 8.88 -14.36 3.04
C PHE A 21 9.83 -14.00 4.18
N TYR A 22 9.37 -13.23 5.16
CA TYR A 22 10.22 -12.71 6.23
C TYR A 22 9.80 -13.17 7.63
N GLY A 23 8.70 -13.93 7.76
CA GLY A 23 8.20 -14.41 9.05
C GLY A 23 7.86 -13.28 10.01
N GLU A 24 7.30 -12.19 9.48
CA GLU A 24 6.92 -10.96 10.22
C GLU A 24 8.08 -10.24 10.92
N ARG A 25 9.33 -10.54 10.54
CA ARG A 25 10.52 -9.92 11.13
C ARG A 25 10.81 -8.51 10.62
N LEU A 26 10.24 -8.08 9.49
CA LEU A 26 10.45 -6.70 9.03
C LEU A 26 9.59 -5.76 9.87
N LEU A 27 10.21 -4.70 10.39
CA LEU A 27 9.56 -3.56 11.01
C LEU A 27 8.80 -2.77 9.93
N VAL A 28 7.48 -2.67 10.06
CA VAL A 28 6.62 -1.92 9.14
C VAL A 28 5.95 -0.77 9.87
N TYR A 29 6.18 0.45 9.40
CA TYR A 29 5.49 1.61 9.93
C TYR A 29 4.07 1.71 9.36
N PRO A 30 3.04 1.96 10.20
CA PRO A 30 1.68 2.17 9.72
C PRO A 30 1.57 3.44 8.88
N SER A 31 0.64 3.46 7.94
CA SER A 31 0.19 4.67 7.27
C SER A 31 -0.83 5.41 8.14
N PRO A 32 -0.87 6.75 8.12
CA PRO A 32 -1.96 7.52 8.71
C PRO A 32 -3.25 7.40 7.88
N VAL A 33 -3.17 6.81 6.69
CA VAL A 33 -4.29 6.59 5.79
C VAL A 33 -4.87 5.20 6.05
N LEU A 34 -6.16 5.13 6.35
CA LEU A 34 -6.91 3.89 6.65
C LEU A 34 -7.69 3.38 5.45
N ASP A 35 -8.37 4.28 4.74
CA ASP A 35 -9.36 3.95 3.72
C ASP A 35 -9.28 5.01 2.61
N ASP A 36 -8.32 4.83 1.69
CA ASP A 36 -8.10 5.73 0.56
C ASP A 36 -7.85 4.90 -0.70
N PRO A 37 -8.62 5.12 -1.78
CA PRO A 37 -8.47 4.38 -3.03
C PRO A 37 -7.11 4.59 -3.71
N ASP A 38 -6.32 5.61 -3.34
CA ASP A 38 -4.99 5.88 -3.86
C ASP A 38 -3.88 5.12 -3.11
N TYR A 39 -4.23 4.31 -2.11
CA TYR A 39 -3.27 3.55 -1.31
C TYR A 39 -3.62 2.07 -1.17
N GLY A 40 -2.59 1.25 -0.95
CA GLY A 40 -2.72 -0.15 -0.60
C GLY A 40 -2.86 -1.10 -1.79
N VAL A 41 -3.42 -2.28 -1.53
CA VAL A 41 -3.57 -3.38 -2.48
C VAL A 41 -5.04 -3.56 -2.82
N SER A 42 -5.35 -3.62 -4.11
CA SER A 42 -6.69 -3.88 -4.63
C SER A 42 -6.66 -4.90 -5.77
N CYS A 43 -7.82 -5.50 -6.05
CA CYS A 43 -8.01 -6.48 -7.11
C CYS A 43 -9.19 -6.06 -7.98
N ARG A 44 -9.03 -6.15 -9.30
CA ARG A 44 -10.08 -6.00 -10.30
C ARG A 44 -10.28 -7.32 -11.02
N LYS A 45 -11.45 -7.92 -10.80
CA LYS A 45 -11.88 -9.11 -11.53
C LYS A 45 -12.33 -8.74 -12.93
N ILE A 46 -11.73 -9.38 -13.92
CA ILE A 46 -12.05 -9.19 -15.33
C ILE A 46 -12.70 -10.46 -15.84
N VAL A 47 -13.82 -10.33 -16.56
CA VAL A 47 -14.41 -11.43 -17.32
C VAL A 47 -13.58 -11.60 -18.59
N GLY A 48 -12.38 -12.17 -18.42
CA GLY A 48 -11.39 -12.33 -19.49
C GLY A 48 -11.56 -13.61 -20.29
N ASP A 49 -10.96 -13.62 -21.47
CA ASP A 49 -10.85 -14.79 -22.34
C ASP A 49 -9.35 -15.06 -22.55
N TYR A 50 -8.80 -16.05 -21.83
CA TYR A 50 -7.38 -16.37 -21.96
C TYR A 50 -7.10 -17.08 -23.29
N GLU A 51 -6.32 -16.43 -24.15
CA GLU A 51 -5.93 -16.93 -25.47
C GLU A 51 -4.70 -17.84 -25.32
N VAL A 52 -4.92 -19.12 -24.98
CA VAL A 52 -3.84 -20.09 -24.69
C VAL A 52 -2.77 -20.14 -25.78
N GLY A 53 -3.15 -20.08 -27.06
CA GLY A 53 -2.22 -20.16 -28.19
C GLY A 53 -1.28 -18.96 -28.29
N GLN A 54 -1.72 -17.77 -27.87
CA GLN A 54 -0.92 -16.55 -27.86
C GLN A 54 -0.32 -16.23 -26.48
N GLY A 55 -0.83 -16.87 -25.43
CA GLY A 55 -0.47 -16.58 -24.04
C GLY A 55 -0.91 -15.19 -23.60
N ARG A 56 -2.04 -14.68 -24.08
CA ARG A 56 -2.54 -13.32 -23.84
C ARG A 56 -3.96 -13.33 -23.25
N ASN A 57 -4.33 -12.20 -22.65
CA ASN A 57 -5.70 -11.93 -22.23
C ASN A 57 -6.01 -10.47 -22.60
N PRO A 58 -6.60 -10.25 -23.80
CA PRO A 58 -6.84 -8.91 -24.32
C PRO A 58 -7.76 -8.07 -23.43
N LYS A 59 -8.76 -8.69 -22.79
CA LYS A 59 -9.67 -7.99 -21.89
C LYS A 59 -8.97 -7.48 -20.63
N GLU A 60 -8.06 -8.26 -20.04
CA GLU A 60 -7.19 -7.75 -18.96
C GLU A 60 -6.29 -6.61 -19.43
N ALA A 61 -5.69 -6.74 -20.62
CA ALA A 61 -4.80 -5.72 -21.16
C ALA A 61 -5.53 -4.39 -21.38
N GLN A 62 -6.73 -4.44 -21.99
CA GLN A 62 -7.58 -3.26 -22.21
C GLN A 62 -7.99 -2.60 -20.89
N ALA A 63 -8.41 -3.38 -19.89
CA ALA A 63 -8.80 -2.85 -18.59
C ALA A 63 -7.64 -2.15 -17.86
N ILE A 64 -6.42 -2.69 -17.99
CA ILE A 64 -5.21 -2.06 -17.44
C ILE A 64 -4.88 -0.76 -18.15
N VAL A 65 -4.93 -0.74 -19.49
CA VAL A 65 -4.64 0.45 -20.30
C VAL A 65 -5.61 1.58 -19.97
N GLU A 66 -6.90 1.25 -19.78
CA GLU A 66 -7.90 2.24 -19.39
C GLU A 66 -7.63 2.82 -17.99
N GLU A 67 -7.32 1.97 -17.01
CA GLU A 67 -6.94 2.44 -15.67
C GLU A 67 -5.66 3.28 -15.70
N ALA A 68 -4.65 2.85 -16.45
CA ALA A 68 -3.41 3.58 -16.59
C ALA A 68 -3.66 4.97 -17.18
N ALA A 69 -4.45 5.06 -18.25
CA ALA A 69 -4.81 6.34 -18.88
C ALA A 69 -5.55 7.26 -17.90
N GLU A 70 -6.51 6.72 -17.15
CA GLU A 70 -7.26 7.50 -16.15
C GLU A 70 -6.36 8.02 -15.02
N LEU A 71 -5.42 7.20 -14.55
CA LEU A 71 -4.43 7.62 -13.56
C LEU A 71 -3.47 8.67 -14.14
N MET A 72 -3.07 8.55 -15.40
CA MET A 72 -2.22 9.55 -16.06
C MET A 72 -2.92 10.91 -16.14
N ARG A 73 -4.24 10.93 -16.43
CA ARG A 73 -5.07 12.14 -16.44
C ARG A 73 -5.25 12.76 -15.06
N THR A 74 -5.64 11.94 -14.08
CA THR A 74 -6.12 12.44 -12.79
C THR A 74 -5.06 12.47 -11.68
N ARG A 75 -3.93 11.78 -11.88
CA ARG A 75 -2.83 11.63 -10.90
C ARG A 75 -1.46 11.76 -11.58
N ALA A 76 -1.30 12.74 -12.47
CA ALA A 76 -0.08 12.93 -13.26
C ALA A 76 1.22 13.15 -12.45
N ASN A 77 1.13 13.37 -11.14
CA ASN A 77 2.26 13.49 -10.20
C ASN A 77 2.63 12.17 -9.50
N ARG A 78 2.06 11.05 -9.93
CA ARG A 78 2.41 9.71 -9.46
C ARG A 78 3.07 8.94 -10.58
N SER A 79 4.23 8.35 -10.31
CA SER A 79 4.88 7.46 -11.27
C SER A 79 4.11 6.14 -11.36
N ILE A 80 3.99 5.61 -12.58
CA ILE A 80 3.16 4.44 -12.91
C ILE A 80 4.03 3.39 -13.61
N GLY A 81 3.89 2.14 -13.21
CA GLY A 81 4.49 0.99 -13.87
C GLY A 81 3.47 -0.11 -14.08
N ILE A 82 3.51 -0.76 -15.23
CA ILE A 82 2.66 -1.91 -15.55
C ILE A 82 3.53 -3.16 -15.62
N VAL A 83 3.09 -4.24 -14.97
CA VAL A 83 3.80 -5.51 -14.98
C VAL A 83 2.87 -6.64 -15.41
N ALA A 84 3.25 -7.36 -16.46
CA ALA A 84 2.57 -8.58 -16.87
C ALA A 84 3.31 -9.84 -16.38
N MET A 85 2.57 -10.91 -16.09
CA MET A 85 3.18 -12.19 -15.65
C MET A 85 4.00 -12.88 -16.75
N ASN A 86 3.78 -12.55 -18.03
CA ASN A 86 4.53 -13.09 -19.15
C ASN A 86 4.88 -12.02 -20.20
N GLN A 87 5.74 -12.41 -21.15
CA GLN A 87 6.19 -11.57 -22.25
C GLN A 87 5.06 -11.19 -23.23
N ALA A 88 4.27 -12.17 -23.66
CA ALA A 88 3.26 -11.96 -24.70
C ALA A 88 2.17 -10.94 -24.30
N GLN A 89 1.78 -10.94 -23.02
CA GLN A 89 0.84 -9.97 -22.45
C GLN A 89 1.50 -8.59 -22.26
N ARG A 90 2.78 -8.56 -21.88
CA ARG A 90 3.57 -7.31 -21.81
C ARG A 90 3.53 -6.60 -23.16
N ASP A 91 3.87 -7.33 -24.23
CA ASP A 91 3.93 -6.77 -25.59
C ASP A 91 2.57 -6.25 -26.07
N LEU A 92 1.48 -6.95 -25.72
CA LEU A 92 0.12 -6.50 -26.01
C LEU A 92 -0.23 -5.20 -25.28
N ILE A 93 0.05 -5.14 -23.97
CA ILE A 93 -0.21 -3.93 -23.17
C ILE A 93 0.61 -2.75 -23.69
N GLU A 94 1.89 -2.97 -24.00
CA GLU A 94 2.78 -1.95 -24.54
C GLU A 94 2.23 -1.37 -25.85
N THR A 95 1.82 -2.24 -26.78
CA THR A 95 1.17 -1.84 -28.03
C THR A 95 -0.08 -0.97 -27.78
N LEU A 96 -0.97 -1.41 -26.89
CA LEU A 96 -2.21 -0.68 -26.57
C LEU A 96 -1.92 0.66 -25.86
N MET A 97 -0.87 0.74 -25.05
CA MET A 97 -0.44 2.00 -24.42
C MET A 97 0.13 2.99 -25.43
N ASP A 98 0.85 2.52 -26.45
CA ASP A 98 1.36 3.36 -27.53
C ASP A 98 0.22 3.88 -28.42
N GLU A 99 -0.75 3.04 -28.75
CA GLU A 99 -1.99 3.45 -29.43
C GLU A 99 -2.78 4.48 -28.61
N ARG A 100 -2.89 4.27 -27.29
CA ARG A 100 -3.54 5.22 -26.38
C ARG A 100 -2.80 6.56 -26.33
N ALA A 101 -1.48 6.55 -26.22
CA ALA A 101 -0.69 7.79 -26.21
C ALA A 101 -0.81 8.59 -27.51
N THR A 102 -1.04 7.92 -28.63
CA THR A 102 -1.28 8.58 -29.93
C THR A 102 -2.65 9.27 -30.00
N SER A 103 -3.65 8.73 -29.27
CA SER A 103 -5.04 9.19 -29.33
C SER A 103 -5.48 10.07 -28.15
N ASP A 104 -4.70 10.07 -27.06
CA ASP A 104 -4.99 10.80 -25.81
C ASP A 104 -3.81 11.74 -25.44
N PRO A 105 -3.96 13.06 -25.65
CA PRO A 105 -2.90 14.04 -25.36
C PRO A 105 -2.44 14.07 -23.90
N ASP A 106 -3.33 13.77 -22.93
CA ASP A 106 -2.96 13.79 -21.51
C ASP A 106 -2.05 12.61 -21.16
N VAL A 107 -2.29 11.45 -21.78
CA VAL A 107 -1.42 10.27 -21.67
C VAL A 107 -0.04 10.55 -22.25
N LEU A 108 0.03 11.21 -23.41
CA LEU A 108 1.30 11.62 -24.02
C LEU A 108 2.06 12.60 -23.13
N ALA A 109 1.40 13.67 -22.67
CA ALA A 109 1.99 14.67 -21.79
C ALA A 109 2.51 14.07 -20.48
N TYR A 110 1.78 13.10 -19.92
CA TYR A 110 2.26 12.33 -18.78
C TYR A 110 3.55 11.58 -19.10
N ARG A 111 3.63 10.84 -20.21
CA ARG A 111 4.83 10.07 -20.58
C ARG A 111 6.03 10.99 -20.77
N GLU A 112 5.85 12.12 -21.46
CA GLU A 112 6.91 13.12 -21.68
C GLU A 112 7.42 13.71 -20.38
N LYS A 113 6.51 14.05 -19.45
CA LYS A 113 6.88 14.57 -18.12
C LYS A 113 7.83 13.64 -17.34
N TRP A 114 7.64 12.33 -17.45
CA TRP A 114 8.41 11.34 -16.70
C TRP A 114 9.60 10.75 -17.48
N ALA A 115 9.71 11.00 -18.79
CA ALA A 115 10.67 10.35 -19.69
C ALA A 115 12.14 10.50 -19.24
N ASP A 116 12.52 11.68 -18.75
CA ASP A 116 13.90 11.97 -18.31
C ASP A 116 14.12 11.76 -16.81
N SER A 117 13.14 11.15 -16.12
CA SER A 117 13.23 10.88 -14.69
C SER A 117 13.68 9.45 -14.42
N LEU A 118 14.19 9.20 -13.20
CA LEU A 118 14.44 7.84 -12.70
C LEU A 118 13.14 7.02 -12.48
N GLU A 119 11.98 7.64 -12.68
CA GLU A 119 10.66 7.04 -12.47
C GLU A 119 9.79 7.08 -13.74
N ASP A 120 10.41 6.96 -14.91
CA ASP A 120 9.74 6.86 -16.22
C ASP A 120 8.60 5.84 -16.27
N PHE A 121 7.59 6.09 -17.10
CA PHE A 121 6.54 5.08 -17.31
C PHE A 121 7.12 3.81 -17.94
N PHE A 122 6.74 2.64 -17.43
CA PHE A 122 7.16 1.38 -18.04
C PHE A 122 6.04 0.34 -18.16
N VAL A 123 6.22 -0.54 -19.14
CA VAL A 123 5.47 -1.80 -19.28
C VAL A 123 6.50 -2.94 -19.32
N LYS A 124 6.59 -3.72 -18.25
CA LYS A 124 7.59 -4.80 -18.09
C LYS A 124 6.92 -6.13 -17.82
N ASN A 125 7.66 -7.22 -18.00
CA ASN A 125 7.20 -8.54 -17.56
C ASN A 125 7.81 -8.87 -16.19
N LEU A 126 7.29 -9.92 -15.55
CA LEU A 126 7.76 -10.40 -14.25
C LEU A 126 9.27 -10.68 -14.20
N GLU A 127 9.89 -11.02 -15.34
CA GLU A 127 11.32 -11.34 -15.39
C GLU A 127 12.23 -10.11 -15.38
N ASN A 128 11.71 -8.95 -15.82
CA ASN A 128 12.50 -7.75 -16.08
C ASN A 128 12.25 -6.59 -15.11
N VAL A 129 11.31 -6.73 -14.15
CA VAL A 129 10.91 -5.65 -13.21
C VAL A 129 11.86 -5.48 -12.00
N GLN A 130 13.04 -6.09 -12.01
CA GLN A 130 13.92 -6.06 -10.85
C GLN A 130 14.56 -4.68 -10.67
N GLY A 131 14.40 -4.09 -9.49
CA GLY A 131 14.97 -2.78 -9.16
C GLY A 131 14.10 -1.59 -9.56
N ASP A 132 13.09 -1.80 -10.41
CA ASP A 132 12.11 -0.77 -10.76
C ASP A 132 11.06 -0.60 -9.67
N GLU A 133 10.65 0.63 -9.39
CA GLU A 133 9.64 0.95 -8.38
C GLU A 133 8.84 2.18 -8.78
N ARG A 134 7.53 2.16 -8.53
CA ARG A 134 6.65 3.27 -8.91
C ARG A 134 5.66 3.58 -7.79
N ASP A 135 5.14 4.79 -7.78
CA ASP A 135 4.05 5.15 -6.88
C ASP A 135 2.86 4.18 -7.06
N VAL A 136 2.51 3.89 -8.31
CA VAL A 136 1.45 2.95 -8.68
C VAL A 136 1.98 1.81 -9.54
N ILE A 137 1.67 0.57 -9.16
CA ILE A 137 1.94 -0.62 -9.97
C ILE A 137 0.63 -1.31 -10.36
N LEU A 138 0.43 -1.51 -11.66
CA LEU A 138 -0.70 -2.27 -12.21
C LEU A 138 -0.19 -3.64 -12.66
N ILE A 139 -0.85 -4.71 -12.25
CA ILE A 139 -0.41 -6.09 -12.54
C ILE A 139 -1.43 -6.80 -13.41
N SER A 140 -1.02 -7.31 -14.57
CA SER A 140 -1.80 -8.27 -15.34
C SER A 140 -1.40 -9.69 -14.94
N THR A 141 -2.36 -10.46 -14.43
CA THR A 141 -2.09 -11.88 -14.18
C THR A 141 -2.06 -12.71 -15.45
N VAL A 142 -2.65 -12.24 -16.55
CA VAL A 142 -2.86 -12.89 -17.85
C VAL A 142 -3.70 -14.16 -17.84
N TYR A 143 -3.55 -15.01 -16.83
CA TYR A 143 -4.18 -16.33 -16.80
C TYR A 143 -5.68 -16.23 -16.49
N GLY A 144 -6.44 -17.20 -16.99
CA GLY A 144 -7.88 -17.25 -16.81
C GLY A 144 -8.51 -18.43 -17.53
N PRO A 145 -9.83 -18.59 -17.42
CA PRO A 145 -10.58 -19.46 -18.32
C PRO A 145 -10.42 -19.00 -19.78
N THR A 146 -10.43 -19.94 -20.72
CA THR A 146 -10.59 -19.63 -22.15
C THR A 146 -12.02 -19.17 -22.45
N ALA A 147 -12.29 -18.75 -23.70
CA ALA A 147 -13.64 -18.41 -24.15
C ALA A 147 -14.65 -19.58 -23.96
N GLU A 148 -14.16 -20.83 -24.03
CA GLU A 148 -14.95 -22.04 -23.76
C GLU A 148 -15.08 -22.38 -22.26
N GLY A 149 -14.56 -21.53 -21.37
CA GLY A 149 -14.60 -21.73 -19.92
C GLY A 149 -13.53 -22.69 -19.38
N VAL A 150 -12.61 -23.16 -20.22
CA VAL A 150 -11.59 -24.14 -19.82
C VAL A 150 -10.47 -23.45 -19.07
N PHE A 151 -10.17 -23.91 -17.86
CA PHE A 151 -9.07 -23.38 -17.05
C PHE A 151 -7.95 -24.42 -16.88
N ARG A 152 -6.70 -24.01 -17.15
CA ARG A 152 -5.50 -24.83 -16.94
C ARG A 152 -4.48 -24.05 -16.11
N GLN A 153 -3.93 -24.69 -15.08
CA GLN A 153 -2.93 -24.08 -14.18
C GLN A 153 -1.49 -24.15 -14.74
N ASN A 154 -1.28 -23.61 -15.93
CA ASN A 154 0.05 -23.45 -16.52
C ASN A 154 0.55 -22.02 -16.36
N PHE A 155 1.10 -21.71 -15.18
CA PHE A 155 1.59 -20.37 -14.84
C PHE A 155 3.06 -20.14 -15.26
N GLY A 156 3.56 -20.93 -16.21
CA GLY A 156 4.90 -20.79 -16.78
C GLY A 156 6.01 -20.77 -15.71
N PRO A 157 6.84 -19.70 -15.63
CA PRO A 157 7.92 -19.59 -14.64
C PRO A 157 7.48 -19.72 -13.18
N LEU A 158 6.21 -19.43 -12.86
CA LEU A 158 5.67 -19.55 -11.49
C LEU A 158 5.53 -21.00 -11.02
N ASN A 159 5.40 -21.95 -11.96
CA ASN A 159 5.33 -23.37 -11.64
C ASN A 159 6.70 -23.97 -11.25
N ARG A 160 7.80 -23.22 -11.44
CA ARG A 160 9.17 -23.68 -11.15
C ARG A 160 9.56 -23.37 -9.69
N ALA A 161 10.62 -24.01 -9.19
CA ALA A 161 11.05 -23.93 -7.78
C ALA A 161 11.21 -22.50 -7.24
N TYR A 162 11.63 -21.53 -8.06
CA TYR A 162 11.88 -20.14 -7.66
C TYR A 162 10.77 -19.15 -8.05
N GLY A 163 9.61 -19.62 -8.53
CA GLY A 163 8.50 -18.75 -8.94
C GLY A 163 8.04 -17.78 -7.85
N HIS A 164 8.01 -18.25 -6.60
CA HIS A 164 7.65 -17.45 -5.42
C HIS A 164 8.56 -16.23 -5.20
N ARG A 165 9.85 -16.30 -5.56
CA ARG A 165 10.77 -15.16 -5.40
C ARG A 165 10.44 -14.03 -6.37
N ARG A 166 10.03 -14.38 -7.59
CA ARG A 166 9.59 -13.39 -8.60
C ARG A 166 8.32 -12.68 -8.13
N LEU A 167 7.39 -13.42 -7.53
CA LEU A 167 6.17 -12.83 -6.93
C LEU A 167 6.50 -11.87 -5.78
N ASN A 168 7.44 -12.22 -4.88
CA ASN A 168 7.86 -11.28 -3.84
C ASN A 168 8.46 -9.99 -4.40
N VAL A 169 9.27 -10.09 -5.47
CA VAL A 169 9.75 -8.91 -6.20
C VAL A 169 8.56 -8.10 -6.68
N LEU A 170 7.65 -8.70 -7.45
CA LEU A 170 6.47 -8.04 -8.02
C LEU A 170 5.62 -7.30 -6.97
N PHE A 171 5.27 -7.97 -5.86
CA PHE A 171 4.38 -7.41 -4.83
C PHE A 171 4.99 -6.22 -4.09
N THR A 172 6.32 -6.10 -4.10
CA THR A 172 7.07 -5.05 -3.39
C THR A 172 7.51 -3.88 -4.29
N ARG A 173 7.00 -3.81 -5.53
CA ARG A 173 7.34 -2.75 -6.49
C ARG A 173 6.58 -1.44 -6.29
N ALA A 174 5.41 -1.49 -5.64
CA ALA A 174 4.57 -0.33 -5.42
C ALA A 174 4.98 0.44 -4.16
N LYS A 175 5.06 1.77 -4.28
CA LYS A 175 5.25 2.67 -3.14
C LYS A 175 3.91 3.05 -2.51
N ARG A 176 2.85 3.28 -3.28
CA ARG A 176 1.53 3.74 -2.76
C ARG A 176 0.40 2.77 -3.06
N LYS A 177 0.26 2.35 -4.31
CA LYS A 177 -0.88 1.55 -4.77
C LYS A 177 -0.45 0.40 -5.64
N LEU A 178 -1.06 -0.76 -5.42
CA LEU A 178 -0.94 -1.93 -6.27
C LEU A 178 -2.33 -2.42 -6.64
N THR A 179 -2.62 -2.50 -7.94
CA THR A 179 -3.89 -3.03 -8.45
C THR A 179 -3.61 -4.27 -9.29
N VAL A 180 -4.18 -5.40 -8.89
CA VAL A 180 -4.12 -6.65 -9.66
C VAL A 180 -5.33 -6.76 -10.56
N PHE A 181 -5.11 -6.95 -11.86
CA PHE A 181 -6.14 -7.26 -12.84
C PHE A 181 -6.06 -8.74 -13.15
N THR A 182 -7.16 -9.45 -12.92
CA THR A 182 -7.16 -10.90 -13.03
C THR A 182 -8.50 -11.46 -13.46
N SER A 183 -8.44 -12.46 -14.33
CA SER A 183 -9.54 -13.33 -14.71
C SER A 183 -9.52 -14.65 -13.94
N LEU A 184 -8.56 -14.80 -13.00
CA LEU A 184 -8.48 -15.95 -12.12
C LEU A 184 -9.47 -15.84 -10.96
N ASP A 185 -10.16 -16.95 -10.73
CA ASP A 185 -10.82 -17.24 -9.47
C ASP A 185 -9.81 -17.98 -8.55
N PRO A 186 -9.37 -17.40 -7.43
CA PRO A 186 -8.43 -18.04 -6.51
C PRO A 186 -8.97 -19.36 -5.94
N GLY A 187 -10.30 -19.49 -5.82
CA GLY A 187 -10.97 -20.70 -5.37
C GLY A 187 -10.76 -21.89 -6.32
N ARG A 188 -10.52 -21.62 -7.61
CA ARG A 188 -10.22 -22.66 -8.62
C ARG A 188 -8.74 -23.05 -8.69
N ILE A 189 -7.86 -22.33 -7.99
CA ILE A 189 -6.42 -22.64 -7.97
C ILE A 189 -6.15 -23.74 -6.95
N VAL A 190 -5.70 -24.89 -7.44
CA VAL A 190 -5.20 -26.02 -6.65
C VAL A 190 -3.70 -25.87 -6.47
N ALA A 191 -3.27 -25.50 -5.27
CA ALA A 191 -1.87 -25.45 -4.89
C ALA A 191 -1.52 -26.72 -4.09
N ASP A 192 -0.70 -27.59 -4.66
CA ASP A 192 -0.03 -28.64 -3.90
C ASP A 192 1.21 -28.06 -3.19
N GLY A 193 1.60 -28.63 -2.05
CA GLY A 193 2.72 -28.11 -1.25
C GLY A 193 4.05 -28.01 -2.01
N ASN A 194 4.19 -28.72 -3.13
CA ASN A 194 5.40 -28.74 -3.95
C ASN A 194 5.56 -27.52 -4.86
N ARG A 195 4.49 -26.76 -5.12
CA ARG A 195 4.51 -25.58 -6.01
C ARG A 195 4.28 -24.29 -5.24
N ARG A 196 5.27 -23.90 -4.43
CA ARG A 196 5.20 -22.68 -3.60
C ARG A 196 4.79 -21.43 -4.38
N GLY A 197 5.25 -21.25 -5.63
CA GLY A 197 4.85 -20.09 -6.46
C GLY A 197 3.35 -20.03 -6.74
N VAL A 198 2.70 -21.18 -6.96
CA VAL A 198 1.26 -21.28 -7.19
C VAL A 198 0.47 -20.99 -5.91
N ARG A 199 0.94 -21.54 -4.76
CA ARG A 199 0.37 -21.21 -3.45
C ARG A 199 0.41 -19.70 -3.17
N VAL A 200 1.58 -19.09 -3.36
CA VAL A 200 1.78 -17.65 -3.14
C VAL A 200 0.89 -16.81 -4.04
N LEU A 201 0.78 -17.16 -5.33
CA LEU A 201 -0.13 -16.45 -6.24
C LEU A 201 -1.58 -16.54 -5.74
N LYS A 202 -2.06 -17.73 -5.38
CA LYS A 202 -3.42 -17.94 -4.87
C LYS A 202 -3.69 -17.07 -3.64
N GLU A 203 -2.86 -17.21 -2.61
CA GLU A 203 -3.04 -16.48 -1.35
C GLU A 203 -2.93 -14.97 -1.53
N PHE A 204 -2.06 -14.48 -2.43
CA PHE A 204 -1.98 -13.06 -2.73
C PHE A 204 -3.21 -12.55 -3.46
N LEU A 205 -3.79 -13.33 -4.38
CA LEU A 205 -5.05 -12.97 -5.02
C LEU A 205 -6.21 -12.94 -4.02
N GLU A 206 -6.28 -13.90 -3.10
CA GLU A 206 -7.25 -13.88 -1.99
C GLU A 206 -7.05 -12.66 -1.08
N TYR A 207 -5.80 -12.30 -0.81
CA TYR A 207 -5.45 -11.11 -0.04
C TYR A 207 -5.86 -9.82 -0.75
N ALA A 208 -5.62 -9.71 -2.05
CA ALA A 208 -5.98 -8.54 -2.85
C ALA A 208 -7.48 -8.43 -3.09
N ASP A 209 -8.18 -9.55 -3.26
CA ASP A 209 -9.63 -9.63 -3.52
C ASP A 209 -10.46 -9.28 -2.30
N ARG A 210 -9.99 -9.63 -1.09
CA ARG A 210 -10.65 -9.22 0.15
C ARG A 210 -10.75 -7.70 0.30
N GLY A 211 -9.91 -6.94 -0.44
CA GLY A 211 -9.89 -5.49 -0.44
C GLY A 211 -9.54 -4.94 0.93
N THR A 212 -8.38 -4.30 1.08
CA THR A 212 -7.93 -3.78 2.38
C THR A 212 -8.15 -4.79 3.51
N PHE A 213 -7.20 -5.72 3.69
CA PHE A 213 -6.82 -5.94 5.08
C PHE A 213 -6.53 -4.51 5.58
N THR A 214 -7.33 -4.00 6.51
CA THR A 214 -7.09 -2.73 7.20
C THR A 214 -6.35 -3.07 8.49
N PRO A 215 -5.09 -3.53 8.46
CA PRO A 215 -4.31 -3.61 9.67
C PRO A 215 -4.07 -2.17 10.11
N GLY A 216 -4.96 -1.61 10.92
CA GLY A 216 -5.02 -0.18 11.13
C GLY A 216 -6.36 0.30 11.65
N ARG A 217 -7.49 -0.32 11.28
CA ARG A 217 -8.66 -0.30 12.17
C ARG A 217 -8.23 -1.12 13.37
N GLY A 218 -8.36 -0.55 14.58
CA GLY A 218 -7.79 -1.10 15.82
C GLY A 218 -7.77 -2.62 15.78
N THR A 219 -6.61 -3.23 16.04
CA THR A 219 -6.33 -4.67 15.90
C THR A 219 -7.24 -5.58 16.75
N GLY A 220 -8.26 -5.02 17.40
CA GLY A 220 -9.01 -5.61 18.49
C GLY A 220 -8.17 -5.73 19.76
N GLU A 221 -6.93 -5.22 19.75
CA GLU A 221 -6.03 -5.34 20.88
C GLU A 221 -6.35 -4.31 21.95
N GLU A 222 -6.17 -4.74 23.18
CA GLU A 222 -6.37 -3.89 24.34
C GLU A 222 -5.21 -2.89 24.48
N PRO A 223 -5.46 -1.72 25.08
CA PRO A 223 -4.42 -0.73 25.34
C PRO A 223 -3.27 -1.32 26.17
N GLY A 224 -2.03 -1.07 25.76
CA GLY A 224 -0.82 -1.67 26.34
C GLY A 224 -0.43 -1.11 27.71
N SER A 225 -0.98 0.05 28.09
CA SER A 225 -0.58 0.80 29.29
C SER A 225 -1.74 1.58 29.92
N ASP A 226 -1.57 1.99 31.19
CA ASP A 226 -2.51 2.90 31.85
C ASP A 226 -2.57 4.27 31.17
N PHE A 227 -1.45 4.71 30.60
CA PHE A 227 -1.38 5.89 29.75
C PHE A 227 -2.37 5.78 28.58
N GLU A 228 -2.29 4.68 27.81
CA GLU A 228 -3.16 4.49 26.65
C GLU A 228 -4.63 4.39 27.07
N ARG A 229 -4.94 3.60 28.11
CA ARG A 229 -6.31 3.47 28.64
C ARG A 229 -6.89 4.83 29.02
N TRP A 230 -6.10 5.65 29.71
CA TRP A 230 -6.52 6.97 30.17
C TRP A 230 -6.78 7.90 28.98
N PHE A 231 -5.83 8.04 28.05
CA PHE A 231 -6.00 8.91 26.87
C PHE A 231 -7.16 8.46 25.98
N LEU A 232 -7.34 7.16 25.73
CA LEU A 232 -8.46 6.65 24.93
C LEU A 232 -9.82 6.97 25.57
N SER A 233 -9.93 6.83 26.90
CA SER A 233 -11.15 7.19 27.64
C SER A 233 -11.45 8.69 27.57
N ARG A 234 -10.42 9.54 27.71
CA ARG A 234 -10.57 11.00 27.65
C ARG A 234 -10.88 11.49 26.25
N LEU A 235 -10.20 10.98 25.21
CA LEU A 235 -10.50 11.27 23.80
C LEU A 235 -11.95 10.91 23.46
N LYS A 236 -12.40 9.72 23.88
CA LYS A 236 -13.81 9.31 23.72
C LYS A 236 -14.79 10.26 24.41
N SER A 237 -14.46 10.70 25.62
CA SER A 237 -15.29 11.67 26.38
C SER A 237 -15.35 13.04 25.71
N ALA A 238 -14.28 13.42 25.01
CA ALA A 238 -14.19 14.63 24.19
C ALA A 238 -14.75 14.45 22.76
N SER A 239 -15.46 13.35 22.48
CA SER A 239 -16.06 13.02 21.18
C SER A 239 -15.07 12.81 20.03
N TYR A 240 -13.83 12.44 20.33
CA TYR A 240 -12.87 11.94 19.33
C TYR A 240 -12.91 10.41 19.25
N GLU A 241 -12.86 9.89 18.03
CA GLU A 241 -12.60 8.48 17.77
C GLU A 241 -11.08 8.23 17.75
N ALA A 242 -10.63 7.20 18.44
CA ALA A 242 -9.22 6.85 18.51
C ALA A 242 -9.03 5.34 18.62
N HIS A 243 -7.95 4.85 18.02
CA HIS A 243 -7.61 3.44 17.97
C HIS A 243 -6.32 3.16 18.74
N PRO A 244 -6.27 2.18 19.66
CA PRO A 244 -5.03 1.73 20.26
C PRO A 244 -4.16 0.98 19.25
N GLN A 245 -2.85 0.96 19.51
CA GLN A 245 -1.91 0.00 18.94
C GLN A 245 -1.93 -0.06 17.40
N VAL A 246 -1.96 1.11 16.75
CA VAL A 246 -2.09 1.27 15.30
C VAL A 246 -0.82 0.79 14.61
N GLY A 247 -0.95 -0.28 13.82
CA GLY A 247 0.10 -0.80 12.94
C GLY A 247 0.15 -2.32 12.87
N VAL A 248 1.18 -2.84 12.20
CA VAL A 248 1.44 -4.27 12.04
C VAL A 248 2.93 -4.56 12.09
N ALA A 249 3.25 -5.79 12.50
CA ALA A 249 4.56 -6.41 12.35
C ALA A 249 5.72 -5.53 12.84
N GLY A 250 5.98 -5.61 14.15
CA GLY A 250 7.18 -5.08 14.80
C GLY A 250 7.11 -3.62 15.25
N TYR A 251 6.23 -2.78 14.70
CA TYR A 251 6.03 -1.40 15.17
C TYR A 251 4.56 -1.00 15.21
N ARG A 252 4.21 -0.23 16.24
CA ARG A 252 2.87 0.30 16.48
C ARG A 252 2.97 1.70 17.06
N ILE A 253 2.01 2.54 16.69
CA ILE A 253 1.76 3.81 17.35
C ILE A 253 0.77 3.54 18.47
N ASP A 254 1.06 4.02 19.68
CA ASP A 254 0.27 3.72 20.88
C ASP A 254 -1.21 4.09 20.69
N ILE A 255 -1.48 5.26 20.12
CA ILE A 255 -2.84 5.72 19.81
C ILE A 255 -2.87 6.46 18.46
N GLY A 256 -3.79 6.10 17.56
CA GLY A 256 -4.14 6.90 16.40
C GLY A 256 -5.47 7.61 16.59
N VAL A 257 -5.49 8.94 16.53
CA VAL A 257 -6.72 9.76 16.61
C VAL A 257 -7.29 9.95 15.21
N VAL A 258 -8.52 9.50 14.97
CA VAL A 258 -9.19 9.55 13.66
C VAL A 258 -9.51 11.00 13.31
N HIS A 259 -9.34 11.36 12.04
CA HIS A 259 -9.62 12.71 11.57
C HIS A 259 -11.14 12.97 11.52
N PRO A 260 -11.68 13.96 12.28
CA PRO A 260 -13.12 14.19 12.35
C PRO A 260 -13.76 14.56 11.00
N ASP A 261 -13.08 15.40 10.20
CA ASP A 261 -13.61 15.88 8.91
C ASP A 261 -13.14 15.07 7.69
N LYS A 262 -12.30 14.04 7.87
CA LYS A 262 -11.73 13.21 6.79
C LYS A 262 -11.77 11.74 7.18
N PRO A 263 -12.95 11.10 7.06
CA PRO A 263 -13.11 9.68 7.34
C PRO A 263 -12.07 8.85 6.56
N GLY A 264 -11.54 7.80 7.18
CA GLY A 264 -10.49 6.98 6.57
C GLY A 264 -9.07 7.51 6.74
N SER A 265 -8.83 8.47 7.64
CA SER A 265 -7.47 8.96 7.96
C SER A 265 -7.30 9.30 9.44
N TYR A 266 -6.06 9.32 9.90
CA TYR A 266 -5.67 9.78 11.24
C TYR A 266 -5.19 11.24 11.19
N ILE A 267 -5.67 12.05 12.13
CA ILE A 267 -5.21 13.44 12.30
C ILE A 267 -3.94 13.51 13.16
N MET A 268 -3.76 12.56 14.07
CA MET A 268 -2.63 12.51 15.00
C MET A 268 -2.28 11.09 15.41
N GLY A 269 -0.99 10.79 15.53
CA GLY A 269 -0.51 9.66 16.30
C GLY A 269 -0.02 10.15 17.66
N VAL A 270 -0.33 9.46 18.74
CA VAL A 270 0.15 9.76 20.09
C VAL A 270 1.09 8.63 20.52
N GLU A 271 2.29 9.01 20.98
CA GLU A 271 3.26 8.08 21.57
C GLU A 271 3.60 8.53 23.00
N CYS A 272 3.72 7.56 23.92
CA CYS A 272 4.34 7.76 25.22
C CYS A 272 5.80 7.29 25.19
N ASP A 273 6.68 8.02 25.86
CA ASP A 273 8.08 7.62 26.08
C ASP A 273 8.27 6.35 26.96
N GLY A 274 7.19 5.75 27.49
CA GLY A 274 7.23 4.83 28.63
C GLY A 274 7.02 3.34 28.29
N ALA A 275 7.99 2.52 28.71
CA ALA A 275 8.09 1.04 28.84
C ALA A 275 8.95 0.29 27.81
N THR A 276 9.12 0.76 26.57
CA THR A 276 10.01 0.08 25.58
C THR A 276 11.35 0.81 25.37
N TYR A 277 11.60 1.92 26.07
CA TYR A 277 12.45 2.98 25.52
C TYR A 277 13.80 3.29 26.20
N HIS A 278 14.31 2.43 27.07
CA HIS A 278 15.63 2.65 27.66
C HIS A 278 16.54 1.43 27.58
N SER A 279 17.30 1.33 26.47
CA SER A 279 18.73 0.98 26.54
C SER A 279 19.49 1.27 25.23
N SER A 280 20.70 1.84 25.39
CA SER A 280 21.80 2.03 24.40
C SER A 280 21.91 3.36 23.63
N LYS A 281 23.17 3.76 23.38
CA LYS A 281 23.61 4.91 22.56
C LYS A 281 23.05 4.91 21.11
N SER A 282 22.48 3.79 20.66
CA SER A 282 21.76 3.62 19.38
C SER A 282 20.31 4.15 19.41
N ALA A 283 19.78 4.56 20.56
CA ALA A 283 18.40 5.04 20.68
C ALA A 283 18.13 6.38 19.96
N ARG A 284 19.09 7.32 19.96
CA ARG A 284 18.88 8.65 19.35
C ARG A 284 18.87 8.67 17.83
N ASP A 285 19.64 7.80 17.19
CA ASP A 285 19.64 7.69 15.73
C ASP A 285 18.41 6.91 15.25
N ARG A 286 17.94 5.93 16.02
CA ARG A 286 16.69 5.20 15.75
C ARG A 286 15.46 6.08 15.98
N ASP A 287 15.37 6.73 17.13
CA ASP A 287 15.08 8.15 17.25
C ASP A 287 14.56 8.94 16.04
N ARG A 288 15.53 9.65 15.48
CA ARG A 288 15.41 10.52 14.33
C ARG A 288 14.94 9.75 13.12
N LEU A 289 15.51 8.59 12.83
CA LEU A 289 15.08 7.77 11.70
C LEU A 289 13.59 7.41 11.78
N ARG A 290 13.08 7.08 12.97
CA ARG A 290 11.66 6.78 13.18
C ARG A 290 10.81 8.00 12.90
N GLN A 291 11.18 9.13 13.48
CA GLN A 291 10.46 10.38 13.26
C GLN A 291 10.45 10.75 11.78
N ASP A 292 11.60 10.70 11.11
CA ASP A 292 11.74 10.99 9.68
C ASP A 292 10.88 10.04 8.82
N VAL A 293 10.81 8.75 9.18
CA VAL A 293 9.98 7.78 8.45
C VAL A 293 8.49 8.04 8.67
N LEU A 294 8.05 8.27 9.91
CA LEU A 294 6.65 8.54 10.22
C LEU A 294 6.18 9.86 9.58
N GLU A 295 6.97 10.93 9.71
CA GLU A 295 6.70 12.21 9.05
C GLU A 295 6.72 12.06 7.53
N GLY A 296 7.63 11.25 6.98
CA GLY A 296 7.62 10.86 5.58
C GLY A 296 6.33 10.16 5.17
N LEU A 297 5.73 9.33 6.03
CA LEU A 297 4.41 8.71 5.83
C LEU A 297 3.24 9.70 6.03
N ASN A 298 3.54 10.98 6.30
CA ASN A 298 2.60 12.06 6.64
C ASN A 298 1.94 11.92 8.01
N TRP A 299 2.53 11.16 8.94
CA TRP A 299 2.09 11.21 10.33
C TRP A 299 2.40 12.56 10.96
N ARG A 300 1.50 13.00 11.82
CA ARG A 300 1.74 14.05 12.80
C ARG A 300 1.80 13.37 14.16
N ILE A 301 2.99 13.26 14.74
CA ILE A 301 3.19 12.55 16.02
C ILE A 301 3.20 13.57 17.17
N TYR A 302 2.36 13.32 18.17
CA TYR A 302 2.35 14.02 19.45
C TYR A 302 2.97 13.11 20.51
N ARG A 303 4.07 13.55 21.11
CA ARG A 303 4.78 12.77 22.13
C ARG A 303 4.47 13.29 23.51
N VAL A 304 4.10 12.38 24.40
CA VAL A 304 3.88 12.66 25.82
C VAL A 304 4.98 12.00 26.65
N TRP A 305 5.62 12.79 27.50
CA TRP A 305 6.56 12.25 28.48
C TRP A 305 5.78 11.65 29.65
N SER A 306 6.06 10.41 30.02
CA SER A 306 5.40 9.67 31.11
C SER A 306 5.53 10.41 32.43
N THR A 307 6.62 11.13 32.66
CA THR A 307 6.81 12.01 33.83
C THR A 307 5.87 13.21 33.83
N ASP A 308 5.62 13.80 32.66
CA ASP A 308 4.70 14.93 32.53
C ASP A 308 3.25 14.47 32.65
N TRP A 309 2.92 13.33 32.01
CA TRP A 309 1.62 12.68 32.17
C TRP A 309 1.35 12.31 33.63
N TYR A 310 2.29 11.67 34.32
CA TYR A 310 2.07 11.30 35.73
C TYR A 310 1.89 12.52 36.64
N ARG A 311 2.53 13.65 36.31
CA ARG A 311 2.43 14.89 37.09
C ARG A 311 1.10 15.61 36.87
N ASP A 312 0.65 15.72 35.62
CA ASP A 312 -0.56 16.47 35.25
C ASP A 312 -1.19 15.91 33.96
N PRO A 313 -1.96 14.81 34.06
CA PRO A 313 -2.56 14.16 32.89
C PRO A 313 -3.48 15.08 32.09
N GLU A 314 -4.29 15.89 32.79
CA GLU A 314 -5.28 16.79 32.17
C GLU A 314 -4.58 17.88 31.37
N ARG A 315 -3.49 18.47 31.88
CA ARG A 315 -2.73 19.46 31.10
C ARG A 315 -2.15 18.89 29.81
N GLU A 316 -1.63 17.66 29.84
CA GLU A 316 -1.10 17.04 28.62
C GLU A 316 -2.21 16.65 27.63
N PHE A 317 -3.40 16.31 28.13
CA PHE A 317 -4.59 16.12 27.30
C PHE A 317 -5.07 17.42 26.65
N ASP A 318 -5.15 18.51 27.40
CA ASP A 318 -5.55 19.82 26.86
C ASP A 318 -4.60 20.27 25.74
N ARG A 319 -3.30 20.04 25.92
CA ARG A 319 -2.29 20.32 24.87
C ARG A 319 -2.48 19.45 23.63
N LEU A 320 -2.78 18.16 23.80
CA LEU A 320 -3.10 17.28 22.68
C LEU A 320 -4.32 17.80 21.91
N VAL A 321 -5.41 18.15 22.60
CA VAL A 321 -6.63 18.68 21.97
C VAL A 321 -6.35 20.00 21.23
N GLN A 322 -5.61 20.92 21.84
CA GLN A 322 -5.20 22.16 21.15
C GLN A 322 -4.41 21.89 19.87
N GLN A 323 -3.52 20.89 19.90
CA GLN A 323 -2.74 20.51 18.73
C GLN A 323 -3.61 19.85 17.65
N ILE A 324 -4.56 18.98 18.04
CA ILE A 324 -5.55 18.39 17.12
C ILE A 324 -6.34 19.48 16.43
N GLU A 325 -6.90 20.44 17.17
CA GLU A 325 -7.71 21.52 16.60
C GLU A 325 -6.90 22.47 15.73
N ARG A 326 -5.65 22.76 16.10
CA ARG A 326 -4.73 23.54 15.25
C ARG A 326 -4.49 22.86 13.91
N VAL A 327 -4.26 21.55 13.94
CA VAL A 327 -4.06 20.74 12.73
C VAL A 327 -5.34 20.70 11.90
N ARG A 328 -6.49 20.45 12.53
CA ARG A 328 -7.82 20.42 11.89
C ARG A 328 -8.13 21.72 11.16
N ALA A 329 -7.84 22.86 11.79
CA ALA A 329 -7.99 24.18 11.19
C ALA A 329 -7.06 24.39 9.99
N SER A 330 -5.79 23.97 10.10
CA SER A 330 -4.83 24.06 8.98
C SER A 330 -5.22 23.20 7.78
N ASP A 331 -5.82 22.03 8.04
CA ASP A 331 -6.28 21.10 7.01
C ASP A 331 -7.57 21.57 6.32
N SER A 332 -8.38 22.38 7.02
CA SER A 332 -9.57 23.05 6.47
C SER A 332 -9.23 24.29 5.64
N GLY A 333 -8.06 24.91 5.90
CA GLY A 333 -7.57 26.12 5.22
C GLY A 333 -6.74 25.87 3.95
N ARG A 334 -6.44 24.62 3.59
CA ARG A 334 -5.90 24.26 2.27
C ARG A 334 -7.06 23.90 1.34
N PRO A 335 -7.48 24.76 0.40
CA PRO A 335 -8.30 24.28 -0.70
C PRO A 335 -7.51 23.20 -1.45
N LEU A 336 -8.19 22.09 -1.76
CA LEU A 336 -7.76 21.20 -2.83
C LEU A 336 -7.41 22.09 -4.02
N SER A 337 -6.16 22.08 -4.45
CA SER A 337 -5.77 22.69 -5.72
C SER A 337 -6.38 21.88 -6.85
N SER A 338 -7.68 22.10 -7.10
CA SER A 338 -8.33 21.85 -8.37
C SER A 338 -8.06 23.06 -9.26
N SER A 339 -7.40 22.80 -10.38
CA SER A 339 -7.44 23.54 -11.64
C SER A 339 -8.33 24.78 -11.72
N ALA A 340 -7.75 25.92 -12.09
CA ALA A 340 -8.25 26.76 -13.18
C ALA A 340 -7.13 27.72 -13.64
N GLY A 341 -6.87 27.72 -14.96
CA GLY A 341 -6.06 28.72 -15.65
C GLY A 341 -6.70 30.12 -15.62
N PRO A 342 -6.21 31.05 -16.45
CA PRO A 342 -6.16 30.88 -17.90
C PRO A 342 -4.81 30.49 -18.48
#